data_AF-A0A7C5R533-F1
#
_entry.id   AF-A0A7C5R533-F1
#
_cell.length_a   1.000
_cell.length_b   1.000
_cell.length_c   1.000
_cell.angle_alpha   90.00
_cell.angle_beta   90.00
_cell.angle_gamma   90.00
#
_symmetry.space_group_name_H-M   'P 1'
#
loop_
_entity.id
_entity.type
_entity.pdbx_description
1 polymer ?
#
loop_
_entity_poly.entity_id
_entity_poly.type
_entity_poly.pdbx_seq_one_letter_code
_entity_poly.pdbx_strand_id
1 'polypeptide(L)'
;MASSGRVRIKVIKSALEESLPGCCWKEAQHHWHILPPGGGPAYHLPKGEHGKKWRAEIERGHIRRLARQFGILEKMEKHIPGL
;
A
#
# COMPACT_ATOMS: atom_id res chain seq x y z
N MET A 1 -11.30 -14.80 -8.24
CA MET A 1 -10.72 -15.16 -6.92
C MET A 1 -10.70 -13.91 -6.06
N ALA A 2 -11.63 -13.81 -5.10
CA ALA A 2 -11.69 -12.68 -4.19
C ALA A 2 -10.59 -12.82 -3.13
N SER A 3 -9.58 -11.94 -3.17
CA SER A 3 -8.56 -11.87 -2.12
C SER A 3 -9.18 -11.23 -0.88
N SER A 4 -9.89 -12.03 -0.07
CA SER A 4 -10.56 -11.65 1.18
C SER A 4 -9.59 -11.35 2.33
N GLY A 5 -8.43 -10.76 2.04
CA GLY A 5 -7.40 -10.46 3.02
C GLY A 5 -7.24 -8.96 3.21
N ARG A 6 -7.21 -8.51 4.47
CA ARG A 6 -6.78 -7.15 4.84
C ARG A 6 -5.39 -7.21 5.44
N VAL A 7 -4.58 -6.18 5.21
CA VAL A 7 -3.20 -6.08 5.70
C VAL A 7 -3.04 -4.80 6.50
N ARG A 8 -2.37 -4.87 7.64
CA ARG A 8 -2.14 -3.72 8.51
C ARG A 8 -1.22 -2.69 7.84
N ILE A 9 -1.52 -1.41 7.99
CA ILE A 9 -0.73 -0.30 7.44
C ILE A 9 0.74 -0.36 7.84
N LYS A 10 1.04 -0.78 9.08
CA LYS A 10 2.43 -0.90 9.57
C LYS A 10 3.22 -1.89 8.72
N VAL A 11 2.63 -3.04 8.40
CA VAL A 11 3.25 -4.06 7.55
C VAL A 11 3.42 -3.54 6.12
N ILE A 12 2.42 -2.83 5.59
CA ILE A 12 2.50 -2.24 4.25
C ILE A 12 3.63 -1.20 4.18
N LYS A 13 3.76 -0.34 5.20
CA LYS A 13 4.83 0.66 5.28
C LYS A 13 6.20 0.01 5.29
N SER A 14 6.44 -0.96 6.17
CA SER A 14 7.72 -1.69 6.23
C SER A 14 8.03 -2.40 4.91
N ALA A 15 7.07 -3.13 4.34
CA ALA A 15 7.25 -3.82 3.06
C ALA A 15 7.55 -2.85 1.91
N LEU A 16 6.90 -1.68 1.90
CA LEU A 16 7.13 -0.66 0.88
C LEU A 16 8.50 0.00 1.03
N GLU A 17 8.93 0.29 2.26
CA GLU A 17 10.24 0.88 2.53
C GLU A 17 11.38 -0.05 2.13
N GLU A 18 11.24 -1.35 2.38
CA GLU A 18 12.20 -2.38 1.93
C GLU A 18 12.16 -2.61 0.41
N SER A 19 10.96 -2.60 -0.19
CA SER A 19 10.80 -2.87 -1.63
C SER A 19 11.11 -1.67 -2.52
N LEU A 20 10.86 -0.46 -2.02
CA LEU A 20 10.94 0.82 -2.71
C LEU A 20 11.54 1.88 -1.76
N PRO A 21 12.85 1.82 -1.49
CA PRO A 21 13.51 2.74 -0.57
C PRO A 21 13.45 4.17 -1.10
N GLY A 22 13.15 5.12 -0.21
CA GLY A 22 13.00 6.54 -0.57
C GLY A 22 11.61 6.94 -1.07
N CYS A 23 10.63 6.05 -1.02
CA CYS A 23 9.24 6.41 -1.28
C CYS A 23 8.70 7.38 -0.21
N CYS A 24 7.88 8.34 -0.63
CA CYS A 24 7.28 9.32 0.27
C CYS A 24 5.81 8.98 0.55
N TRP A 25 5.45 8.96 1.83
CA TRP A 25 4.08 8.80 2.29
C TRP A 25 3.55 10.14 2.78
N LYS A 26 2.55 10.68 2.10
CA LYS A 26 1.82 11.87 2.55
C LYS A 26 0.44 11.49 3.02
N GLU A 27 0.08 11.96 4.20
CA GLU A 27 -1.25 11.74 4.77
C GLU A 27 -2.24 12.76 4.20
N ALA A 28 -3.34 12.28 3.61
CA ALA A 28 -4.49 13.12 3.23
C ALA A 28 -5.71 12.76 4.07
N GLN A 29 -6.79 13.55 3.97
CA GLN A 29 -7.98 13.39 4.82
C GLN A 29 -8.61 11.98 4.73
N HIS A 30 -8.65 11.38 3.54
CA HIS A 30 -9.32 10.09 3.30
C HIS A 30 -8.40 8.96 2.79
N HIS A 31 -7.16 9.28 2.42
CA HIS A 31 -6.21 8.33 1.83
C HIS A 31 -4.76 8.71 2.15
N TRP A 32 -3.84 7.81 1.83
CA TRP A 32 -2.40 8.06 1.80
C TRP A 32 -1.97 8.30 0.35
N HIS A 33 -1.22 9.37 0.11
CA HIS A 33 -0.51 9.58 -1.14
C HIS A 33 0.85 8.90 -1.04
N ILE A 34 1.10 7.95 -1.94
CA ILE A 34 2.38 7.24 -2.02
C ILE A 34 3.09 7.72 -3.27
N LEU A 35 4.25 8.34 -3.09
CA LEU A 35 5.08 8.90 -4.14
C LEU A 35 6.32 8.02 -4.34
N PRO A 36 6.61 7.59 -5.58
CA PRO A 36 7.80 6.81 -5.86
C PRO A 36 9.08 7.66 -5.73
N PRO A 37 10.22 7.06 -5.35
CA PRO A 37 11.51 7.72 -5.40
C PRO A 37 11.85 8.08 -6.85
N GLY A 38 12.38 9.28 -7.08
CA GLY A 38 12.75 9.75 -8.42
C GLY A 38 11.66 10.53 -9.17
N GLY A 39 10.47 10.70 -8.58
CA GLY A 39 9.37 11.43 -9.21
C GLY A 39 8.58 10.55 -10.18
N GLY A 40 7.26 10.54 -10.01
CA GLY A 40 6.37 9.68 -10.78
C GLY A 40 4.93 9.79 -10.29
N PRO A 41 3.99 9.06 -10.93
CA PRO A 41 2.58 9.12 -10.59
C PRO A 41 2.34 8.58 -9.18
N ALA A 42 1.77 9.44 -8.33
CA ALA A 42 1.39 9.06 -6.97
C ALA A 42 0.28 7.99 -7.00
N TYR A 43 0.28 7.11 -6.01
CA TYR A 43 -0.82 6.19 -5.77
C TYR A 43 -1.64 6.63 -4.56
N HIS A 44 -2.97 6.59 -4.69
CA HIS A 44 -3.88 6.87 -3.58
C HIS A 44 -4.27 5.56 -2.89
N LEU A 45 -3.70 5.32 -1.71
CA LEU A 45 -4.01 4.16 -0.91
C LEU A 45 -5.10 4.52 0.13
N PRO A 46 -6.29 3.91 0.09
CA PRO A 46 -7.35 4.24 1.03
C PRO A 46 -6.92 3.95 2.47
N LYS A 47 -7.36 4.78 3.42
CA LYS A 47 -7.05 4.61 4.85
C LYS A 47 -7.79 3.46 5.55
N GLY A 48 -8.73 2.82 4.85
CA GLY A 48 -9.62 1.80 5.36
C GLY A 48 -11.07 2.06 4.92
N GLU A 49 -12.01 1.35 5.53
CA GLU A 49 -13.45 1.48 5.26
C GLU A 49 -13.97 2.88 5.63
N HIS A 50 -14.70 3.53 4.71
CA HIS A 50 -15.27 4.86 4.89
C HIS A 50 -16.23 4.88 6.10
N GLY A 51 -15.98 5.77 7.08
CA GLY A 51 -16.86 5.96 8.24
C GLY A 51 -16.56 5.10 9.49
N LYS A 52 -15.64 4.14 9.43
CA LYS A 52 -15.19 3.41 10.64
C LYS A 52 -13.87 3.99 11.12
N LYS A 53 -13.80 4.37 12.40
CA LYS A 53 -12.58 4.84 13.08
C LYS A 53 -11.42 3.88 12.77
N TRP A 54 -10.57 4.30 11.83
CA TRP A 54 -9.15 3.95 11.68
C TRP A 54 -8.77 2.51 12.01
N ARG A 55 -9.52 1.51 11.51
CA ARG A 55 -8.98 0.16 11.40
C ARG A 55 -7.97 0.22 10.26
N ALA A 56 -6.71 0.36 10.65
CA ALA A 56 -5.56 0.54 9.78
C ALA A 56 -5.23 -0.73 8.99
N GLU A 57 -6.24 -1.32 8.35
CA GLU A 57 -6.18 -2.57 7.60
C GLU A 57 -6.75 -2.30 6.21
N ILE A 58 -5.94 -2.56 5.20
CA ILE A 58 -6.22 -2.23 3.81
C ILE A 58 -6.34 -3.51 3.02
N GLU A 59 -7.30 -3.56 2.09
CA GLU A 59 -7.51 -4.75 1.28
C GLU A 59 -6.29 -5.03 0.38
N ARG A 60 -5.94 -6.32 0.28
CA ARG A 60 -4.84 -6.80 -0.57
C ARG A 60 -4.97 -6.34 -2.02
N GLY A 61 -6.19 -6.19 -2.55
CA GLY A 61 -6.41 -5.68 -3.90
C GLY A 61 -5.81 -4.30 -4.14
N HIS A 62 -5.95 -3.38 -3.18
CA HIS A 62 -5.36 -2.04 -3.28
C HIS A 62 -3.83 -2.09 -3.21
N ILE A 63 -3.28 -2.99 -2.38
CA ILE A 63 -1.83 -3.15 -2.20
C ILE A 63 -1.22 -3.81 -3.44
N ARG A 64 -1.86 -4.85 -4.00
CA ARG A 64 -1.47 -5.50 -5.25
C ARG A 64 -1.44 -4.50 -6.40
N ARG A 65 -2.47 -3.66 -6.52
CA ARG A 65 -2.52 -2.63 -7.57
C ARG A 65 -1.42 -1.58 -7.39
N LEU A 66 -1.18 -1.14 -6.16
CA LEU A 66 -0.06 -0.26 -5.83
C LEU A 66 1.29 -0.90 -6.22
N ALA A 67 1.52 -2.15 -5.83
CA ALA A 67 2.78 -2.84 -6.07
C ALA A 67 3.04 -3.04 -7.57
N ARG A 68 1.99 -3.33 -8.34
CA ARG A 68 2.04 -3.37 -9.81
C ARG A 68 2.37 -2.03 -10.43
N GLN A 69 1.75 -0.94 -9.96
CA GLN A 69 2.02 0.41 -10.47
C GLN A 69 3.47 0.82 -10.26
N PHE A 70 4.06 0.45 -9.11
CA PHE A 70 5.46 0.74 -8.82
C PHE A 70 6.45 -0.33 -9.28
N GLY A 71 5.99 -1.40 -9.94
CA GLY A 71 6.85 -2.48 -10.43
C GLY A 71 7.56 -3.28 -9.31
N ILE A 72 7.01 -3.29 -8.09
CA ILE A 72 7.58 -3.93 -6.90
C ILE A 72 6.77 -5.14 -6.41
N LEU A 73 5.86 -5.66 -7.24
CA LEU A 73 4.95 -6.75 -6.85
C LEU A 73 5.71 -7.96 -6.29
N GLU A 74 6.72 -8.45 -7.00
CA GLU A 74 7.50 -9.63 -6.58
C GLU A 74 8.25 -9.40 -5.27
N LYS A 75 8.71 -8.17 -5.00
CA LYS A 75 9.35 -7.83 -3.72
C LYS A 75 8.31 -7.76 -2.61
N MET A 76 7.20 -7.06 -2.83
CA MET A 76 6.14 -6.94 -1.83
C MET A 76 5.50 -8.27 -1.47
N GLU A 77 5.38 -9.22 -2.41
CA GLU A 77 4.83 -10.55 -2.15
C GLU A 77 5.71 -11.37 -1.20
N LYS A 78 7.04 -11.15 -1.18
CA LYS A 78 7.95 -11.77 -0.20
C LYS A 78 7.64 -11.33 1.24
N HIS A 79 7.19 -10.08 1.42
CA HIS A 79 6.84 -9.54 2.73
C HIS A 79 5.36 -9.79 3.10
N ILE A 80 4.48 -9.85 2.09
CA ILE A 80 3.04 -10.04 2.27
C ILE A 80 2.60 -11.17 1.31
N PRO A 81 2.67 -12.43 1.74
CA PRO A 81 2.36 -13.57 0.89
C PRO A 81 0.89 -13.55 0.43
N GLY A 82 0.68 -13.72 -0.88
CA GLY A 82 -0.64 -13.67 -1.53
C GLY A 82 -1.12 -12.26 -1.89
N LEU A 83 -0.17 -11.35 -2.19
CA LEU A 83 -0.38 -10.10 -2.92
C LEU A 83 -0.37 -10.28 -4.43
#